data_AF-A0A966I156-F1
#
_entry.id   AF-A0A966I156-F1
#
_cell.length_a   1.000
_cell.length_b   1.000
_cell.length_c   1.000
_cell.angle_alpha   90.00
_cell.angle_beta   90.00
_cell.angle_gamma   90.00
#
_symmetry.space_group_name_H-M   'P 1'
#
loop_
_entity.id
_entity.type
_entity.pdbx_description
1 polymer ?
#
loop_
_entity_poly.entity_id
_entity_poly.type
_entity_poly.pdbx_seq_one_letter_code
_entity_poly.pdbx_strand_id
1 'polypeptide(L)'
;MGQIDANAVFSENIGPAALPLLLPFAVLAIPLFDFLSAVFRRIRRGRSPFAPDKEHLHHKLMSWGNTQERTSVILYFLTATLALPAMLSAFIPLWGAIIVGCVLLFLTALLTNRKTKVGI
;
A
#
# COMPACT_ATOMS: atom_id res chain seq x y z
N MET A 1 -4.87 -5.15 43.86
CA MET A 1 -5.46 -4.24 42.84
C MET A 1 -4.56 -4.29 41.61
N GLY A 2 -5.08 -4.70 40.45
CA GLY A 2 -4.38 -4.57 39.16
C GLY A 2 -3.61 -5.80 38.65
N GLN A 3 -4.20 -7.00 38.68
CA GLN A 3 -3.70 -8.08 37.82
C GLN A 3 -4.33 -7.87 36.44
N ILE A 4 -3.57 -7.29 35.51
CA ILE A 4 -3.96 -7.25 34.09
C ILE A 4 -3.82 -8.69 33.61
N ASP A 5 -4.95 -9.39 33.55
CA ASP A 5 -4.98 -10.74 33.06
C ASP A 5 -4.72 -10.67 31.55
N ALA A 6 -3.49 -10.99 31.14
CA ALA A 6 -3.07 -10.86 29.75
C ALA A 6 -4.01 -11.69 28.84
N ASN A 7 -4.49 -12.83 29.34
CA ASN A 7 -5.49 -13.65 28.66
C ASN A 7 -6.85 -12.96 28.45
N ALA A 8 -7.26 -12.05 29.34
CA ALA A 8 -8.49 -11.26 29.16
C ALA A 8 -8.32 -10.19 28.07
N VAL A 9 -7.13 -9.58 27.98
CA VAL A 9 -6.77 -8.67 26.88
C VAL A 9 -6.68 -9.42 25.55
N PHE A 10 -6.15 -10.65 25.54
CA PHE A 10 -6.09 -11.48 24.35
C PHE A 10 -7.45 -12.12 23.97
N SER A 11 -8.40 -12.20 24.90
CA SER A 11 -9.77 -12.70 24.66
C SER A 11 -10.75 -11.63 24.17
N GLU A 12 -10.47 -10.34 24.40
CA GLU A 12 -11.21 -9.26 23.74
C GLU A 12 -10.77 -9.11 22.28
N ASN A 13 -11.67 -8.64 21.41
CA ASN A 13 -11.35 -8.36 20.01
C ASN A 13 -10.24 -7.30 19.92
N ILE A 14 -8.97 -7.75 19.84
CA ILE A 14 -7.79 -6.89 19.71
C ILE A 14 -7.84 -6.06 18.42
N GLY A 15 -8.68 -6.45 17.45
CA GLY A 15 -8.84 -5.82 16.14
C GLY A 15 -8.93 -4.28 16.21
N PRO A 16 -10.02 -3.70 16.74
CA PRO A 16 -10.17 -2.25 16.86
C PRO A 16 -9.07 -1.58 17.70
N ALA A 17 -8.60 -2.24 18.76
CA ALA A 17 -7.58 -1.69 19.65
C ALA A 17 -6.18 -1.59 19.01
N ALA A 18 -5.85 -2.52 18.10
CA ALA A 18 -4.58 -2.52 17.37
C ALA A 18 -4.60 -1.61 16.12
N LEU A 19 -5.78 -1.22 15.63
CA LEU A 19 -5.89 -0.40 14.42
C LEU A 19 -5.06 0.89 14.48
N PRO A 20 -5.10 1.74 15.54
CA PRO A 20 -4.33 2.98 15.56
C PRO A 20 -2.81 2.75 15.47
N LEU A 21 -2.33 1.59 15.92
CA LEU A 21 -0.92 1.21 15.83
C LEU A 21 -0.56 0.69 14.44
N LEU A 22 -1.43 -0.11 13.81
CA LEU A 22 -1.16 -0.77 12.53
C LEU A 22 -1.50 0.09 11.30
N LEU A 23 -2.50 0.97 11.40
CA LEU A 23 -3.01 1.76 10.29
C LEU A 23 -1.93 2.67 9.64
N PRO A 24 -1.05 3.35 10.39
CA PRO A 24 0.04 4.14 9.79
C PRO A 24 0.96 3.28 8.92
N PHE A 25 1.29 2.06 9.35
CA PHE A 25 2.10 1.13 8.56
C PHE A 25 1.35 0.64 7.31
N ALA A 26 0.04 0.40 7.41
CA ALA A 26 -0.78 0.04 6.26
C ALA A 26 -0.82 1.16 5.21
N VAL A 27 -0.95 2.42 5.63
CA VAL A 27 -0.90 3.59 4.75
C VAL A 27 0.50 3.77 4.14
N LEU A 28 1.56 3.54 4.94
CA LEU A 28 2.94 3.66 4.49
C LEU A 28 3.44 2.46 3.68
N ALA A 29 2.68 1.37 3.57
CA ALA A 29 3.13 0.14 2.91
C ALA A 29 3.60 0.41 1.47
N ILE A 30 2.83 1.20 0.69
CA ILE A 30 3.18 1.55 -0.69
C ILE A 30 4.44 2.44 -0.79
N PRO A 31 4.53 3.60 -0.11
CA PRO A 31 5.74 4.43 -0.18
C PRO A 31 6.96 3.73 0.42
N LEU A 32 6.79 2.91 1.47
CA LEU A 32 7.87 2.12 2.05
C LEU A 32 8.36 1.07 1.06
N PHE A 33 7.47 0.34 0.40
CA PHE A 33 7.83 -0.63 -0.62
C PHE A 33 8.56 0.01 -1.81
N ASP A 34 8.10 1.18 -2.28
CA ASP A 34 8.74 1.93 -3.36
C ASP A 34 10.16 2.37 -2.96
N PHE A 35 10.31 2.90 -1.75
CA PHE A 35 11.59 3.30 -1.19
C PHE A 35 12.56 2.11 -1.06
N LEU A 36 12.12 1.02 -0.43
CA LEU A 36 12.93 -0.19 -0.26
C LEU A 36 13.34 -0.78 -1.62
N SER A 37 12.42 -0.79 -2.58
CA SER A 37 12.71 -1.22 -3.95
C SER A 37 13.75 -0.34 -4.62
N ALA A 38 13.73 0.98 -4.39
CA ALA A 38 14.74 1.91 -4.92
C ALA A 38 16.11 1.69 -4.29
N VAL A 39 16.17 1.59 -2.96
CA VAL A 39 17.41 1.29 -2.21
C VAL A 39 18.02 -0.03 -2.71
N PHE A 40 17.20 -1.08 -2.84
CA PHE A 40 17.66 -2.38 -3.30
C PHE A 40 18.23 -2.34 -4.74
N ARG A 41 17.58 -1.64 -5.67
CA ARG A 41 18.09 -1.45 -7.04
C ARG A 41 19.42 -0.68 -7.06
N ARG A 42 19.56 0.34 -6.21
CA ARG A 42 20.78 1.17 -6.12
C ARG A 42 21.96 0.34 -5.62
N ILE A 43 21.77 -0.42 -4.54
CA ILE A 43 22.78 -1.32 -3.96
C ILE A 43 23.21 -2.37 -5.00
N ARG A 44 22.25 -3.00 -5.69
CA ARG A 44 22.54 -3.95 -6.77
C ARG A 44 23.35 -3.36 -7.93
N ARG A 45 23.25 -2.05 -8.18
CA ARG A 45 24.03 -1.32 -9.20
C ARG A 45 25.34 -0.74 -8.64
N GLY A 46 25.73 -1.08 -7.41
CA GLY A 46 26.94 -0.58 -6.76
C GLY A 46 26.91 0.92 -6.44
N ARG A 47 25.73 1.55 -6.40
CA ARG A 47 25.55 2.98 -6.12
C ARG A 47 25.16 3.19 -4.66
N SER A 48 25.48 4.36 -4.13
CA SER A 48 25.05 4.78 -2.79
C SER A 48 23.51 4.63 -2.65
N PRO A 49 23.02 4.15 -1.49
CA PRO A 49 21.58 4.13 -1.19
C PRO A 49 20.89 5.48 -1.34
N PHE A 50 21.65 6.59 -1.18
CA PHE A 50 21.16 7.96 -1.29
C PHE A 50 21.41 8.61 -2.66
N ALA A 51 21.94 7.85 -3.63
CA ALA A 51 22.09 8.36 -4.98
C ALA A 51 20.72 8.68 -5.61
N PRO A 52 20.60 9.74 -6.41
CA PRO A 52 19.34 10.09 -7.07
C PRO A 52 18.85 8.94 -7.98
N ASP A 53 17.56 8.59 -7.87
CA ASP A 53 16.87 7.62 -8.72
C ASP A 53 15.56 8.24 -9.22
N LYS A 54 15.20 7.97 -10.46
CA LYS A 54 13.94 8.42 -11.08
C LYS A 54 12.97 7.25 -11.30
N GLU A 55 13.28 6.05 -10.82
CA GLU A 55 12.48 4.84 -11.02
C GLU A 55 11.46 4.55 -9.91
N HIS A 56 10.98 5.60 -9.23
CA HIS A 56 9.87 5.51 -8.27
C HIS A 56 8.55 5.15 -8.97
N LEU A 57 7.62 4.52 -8.24
CA LEU A 57 6.32 4.08 -8.77
C LEU A 57 5.58 5.18 -9.52
N HIS A 58 5.60 6.43 -9.03
CA HIS A 58 4.99 7.58 -9.70
C HIS A 58 5.55 7.78 -11.12
N HIS A 59 6.87 7.83 -11.26
CA HIS A 59 7.50 7.99 -12.58
C HIS A 59 7.31 6.77 -13.48
N LYS A 60 7.25 5.56 -12.93
CA LYS A 60 6.92 4.35 -13.69
C LYS A 60 5.49 4.37 -14.24
N LEU A 61 4.53 4.82 -13.44
CA LEU A 61 3.14 4.99 -13.88
C LEU A 61 3.04 6.06 -14.97
N MET A 62 3.75 7.18 -14.82
CA MET A 62 3.82 8.21 -15.87
C MET A 62 4.47 7.69 -17.16
N SER A 63 5.51 6.86 -17.05
CA SER A 63 6.18 6.29 -18.23
C SER A 63 5.32 5.29 -19.01
N TRP A 64 4.29 4.71 -18.38
CA TRP A 64 3.24 3.93 -19.05
C TRP A 64 2.18 4.77 -19.79
N GLY A 65 2.33 6.11 -19.78
CA GLY A 65 1.46 7.03 -20.48
C GLY A 65 0.33 7.62 -19.62
N ASN A 66 0.41 7.49 -18.29
CA ASN A 66 -0.52 8.16 -17.38
C ASN A 66 -0.14 9.63 -17.20
N THR A 67 -1.15 10.50 -17.08
CA THR A 67 -0.92 11.90 -16.67
C THR A 67 -0.50 11.94 -15.19
N GLN A 68 0.10 13.06 -14.78
CA GLN A 68 0.49 13.26 -13.38
C GLN A 68 -0.71 13.11 -12.43
N GLU A 69 -1.85 13.71 -12.78
CA GLU A 69 -3.10 13.61 -12.00
C GLU A 69 -3.60 12.16 -11.88
N ARG A 70 -3.68 11.43 -12.99
CA ARG A 70 -4.09 10.02 -12.98
C ARG A 70 -3.14 9.17 -12.15
N THR A 71 -1.85 9.45 -12.23
CA THR A 71 -0.84 8.74 -11.44
C THR A 71 -1.07 8.93 -9.94
N SER A 72 -1.36 10.16 -9.49
CA SER A 72 -1.68 10.42 -8.08
C SER A 72 -2.94 9.68 -7.64
N VAL A 73 -3.98 9.66 -8.47
CA VAL A 73 -5.22 8.91 -8.20
C VAL A 73 -4.93 7.40 -8.06
N ILE A 74 -4.17 6.82 -8.98
CA ILE A 74 -3.79 5.40 -8.95
C ILE A 74 -3.04 5.08 -7.64
N LEU A 75 -2.12 5.95 -7.22
CA LEU A 75 -1.39 5.76 -5.96
C LEU A 75 -2.31 5.85 -4.74
N TYR A 76 -3.30 6.74 -4.73
CA TYR A 76 -4.30 6.78 -3.65
C TYR A 76 -5.15 5.51 -3.60
N PHE A 77 -5.60 4.99 -4.74
CA PHE A 77 -6.34 3.73 -4.80
C PHE A 77 -5.48 2.54 -4.34
N LEU A 78 -4.19 2.54 -4.69
CA LEU A 78 -3.26 1.51 -4.24
C LEU A 78 -3.01 1.55 -2.73
N THR A 79 -2.90 2.74 -2.14
CA THR A 79 -2.83 2.89 -0.67
C THR A 79 -4.15 2.48 -0.01
N ALA A 80 -5.29 2.92 -0.57
CA ALA A 80 -6.62 2.59 -0.05
C ALA A 80 -6.90 1.09 -0.07
N THR A 81 -6.39 0.38 -1.08
CA THR A 81 -6.46 -1.09 -1.19
C THR A 81 -5.90 -1.80 0.04
N LEU A 82 -4.86 -1.26 0.67
CA LEU A 82 -4.26 -1.88 1.85
C LEU A 82 -4.88 -1.33 3.14
N ALA A 83 -5.07 0.00 3.21
CA ALA A 83 -5.53 0.66 4.42
C ALA A 83 -7.02 0.42 4.73
N LEU A 84 -7.91 0.46 3.73
CA LEU A 84 -9.35 0.33 3.95
C LEU A 84 -9.77 -1.08 4.38
N PRO A 85 -9.32 -2.17 3.74
CA PRO A 85 -9.60 -3.53 4.24
C PRO A 85 -9.06 -3.77 5.65
N ALA A 86 -7.85 -3.28 5.94
CA ALA A 86 -7.29 -3.40 7.28
C ALA A 86 -8.18 -2.71 8.32
N MET A 87 -8.58 -1.45 8.06
CA MET A 87 -9.50 -0.71 8.93
C MET A 87 -10.87 -1.38 9.06
N LEU A 88 -11.47 -1.79 7.94
CA LEU A 88 -12.82 -2.36 7.92
C LEU A 88 -12.87 -3.72 8.62
N SER A 89 -11.79 -4.51 8.59
CA SER A 89 -11.73 -5.81 9.26
C SER A 89 -12.00 -5.76 10.76
N ALA A 90 -11.90 -4.58 11.39
CA ALA A 90 -12.26 -4.37 12.79
C ALA A 90 -13.77 -4.19 13.04
N PHE A 91 -14.55 -3.90 12.01
CA PHE A 91 -15.99 -3.59 12.10
C PHE A 91 -16.86 -4.59 11.33
N ILE A 92 -16.32 -5.22 10.29
CA ILE A 92 -17.02 -6.17 9.44
C ILE A 92 -16.23 -7.49 9.35
N PRO A 93 -16.87 -8.61 8.97
CA PRO A 93 -16.18 -9.87 8.75
C PRO A 93 -15.01 -9.74 7.76
N LEU A 94 -13.94 -10.49 8.01
CA LEU A 94 -12.71 -10.45 7.21
C LEU A 94 -12.96 -10.66 5.71
N TRP A 95 -13.88 -11.57 5.34
CA TRP A 95 -14.22 -11.81 3.94
C TRP A 95 -14.81 -10.56 3.26
N GLY A 96 -15.60 -9.76 3.97
CA GLY A 96 -16.16 -8.51 3.45
C GLY A 96 -15.09 -7.46 3.24
N ALA A 97 -14.15 -7.35 4.18
CA ALA A 97 -12.98 -6.47 4.05
C ALA A 97 -12.10 -6.85 2.85
N ILE A 98 -11.87 -8.16 2.63
CA ILE A 98 -11.12 -8.67 1.48
C ILE A 98 -11.81 -8.31 0.17
N ILE A 99 -13.14 -8.45 0.07
CA ILE A 99 -13.90 -8.06 -1.12
C ILE A 99 -13.67 -6.57 -1.44
N VAL A 100 -13.72 -5.69 -0.45
CA VAL A 100 -13.43 -4.25 -0.64
C VAL A 100 -12.02 -4.06 -1.21
N GLY A 101 -11.02 -4.77 -0.68
CA GLY A 101 -9.65 -4.74 -1.20
C GLY A 101 -9.55 -5.20 -2.65
N CYS A 102 -10.22 -6.30 -3.00
CA CYS A 102 -10.26 -6.81 -4.37
C CYS A 102 -10.95 -5.83 -5.34
N VAL A 103 -12.04 -5.18 -4.91
CA VAL A 103 -12.72 -4.16 -5.72
C VAL A 103 -11.82 -2.94 -5.96
N LEU A 104 -11.14 -2.45 -4.92
CA LEU A 104 -10.21 -1.32 -5.05
C LEU A 104 -9.01 -1.68 -5.95
N LEU A 105 -8.47 -2.89 -5.84
CA LEU A 105 -7.43 -3.40 -6.75
C LEU A 105 -7.92 -3.43 -8.19
N PHE A 106 -9.13 -3.93 -8.41
CA PHE A 106 -9.72 -3.99 -9.73
C PHE A 106 -9.92 -2.59 -10.33
N LEU A 107 -10.45 -1.64 -9.55
CA LEU A 107 -10.57 -0.24 -9.97
C LEU A 107 -9.20 0.38 -10.27
N THR A 108 -8.19 0.12 -9.45
CA THR A 108 -6.80 0.56 -9.69
C THR A 108 -6.30 0.04 -11.03
N ALA A 109 -6.54 -1.23 -11.34
CA ALA A 109 -6.14 -1.85 -12.59
C ALA A 109 -6.86 -1.23 -13.80
N LEU A 110 -8.17 -0.94 -13.69
CA LEU A 110 -8.94 -0.27 -14.74
C LEU A 110 -8.47 1.17 -15.00
N LEU A 111 -8.11 1.90 -13.95
CA LEU A 111 -7.60 3.27 -14.06
C LEU A 111 -6.19 3.34 -14.66
N THR A 112 -5.41 2.25 -14.51
CA THR A 112 -4.03 2.20 -14.97
C THR A 112 -3.98 1.97 -16.48
N ASN A 113 -3.76 3.05 -17.24
CA ASN A 113 -3.45 2.92 -18.64
C ASN A 113 -2.05 2.31 -18.82
N ARG A 114 -1.98 1.20 -19.56
CA ARG A 114 -0.73 0.64 -20.06
C ARG A 114 -0.66 0.91 -21.55
N LYS A 115 -0.18 2.10 -21.95
CA LYS A 115 0.26 2.25 -23.34
C LYS A 115 1.58 1.51 -23.46
N THR A 116 1.52 0.25 -23.89
CA THR A 116 2.71 -0.46 -24.36
C THR A 116 3.30 0.38 -25.47
N LYS A 117 4.53 0.89 -25.28
CA LYS A 117 5.34 1.33 -26.41
C LYS A 117 5.58 0.08 -27.26
N VAL A 118 4.68 -0.17 -28.21
CA VAL A 118 4.96 -1.07 -29.33
C VAL A 118 6.09 -0.35 -30.07
N GLY A 119 7.31 -0.86 -29.90
CA GLY A 119 8.48 -0.35 -30.59
C GLY A 119 8.25 -0.44 -32.09
N ILE A 120 8.33 0.72 -32.75
CA ILE A 120 8.83 0.84 -34.11
C ILE A 120 10.25 1.38 -33.96
#